data_AF-M1MU43-F1
#
_entry.id   AF-M1MU43-F1
#
_cell.length_a   1.000
_cell.length_b   1.000
_cell.length_c   1.000
_cell.angle_alpha   90.00
_cell.angle_beta   90.00
_cell.angle_gamma   90.00
#
_symmetry.space_group_name_H-M   'P 1'
#
loop_
_entity.id
_entity.type
_entity.pdbx_description
1 polymer ?
#
loop_
_entity_poly.entity_id
_entity_poly.type
_entity_poly.pdbx_seq_one_letter_code
_entity_poly.pdbx_strand_id
1 'polypeptide(L)'
;MNQLSIRKNNLQTKKKKKGFTLIELIIVIAIIGVLAAIALPRFGQIRENSNVSADIATAKTIQTAVATGVANGTIPVNSTLNAAVAAGNDLTDVLSGGVVPRPKADGHTADTFQAIVDGNGEVVVNVVNGATTLQVLPQVAHVAGNPYSAAN
;
A
#
# COMPACT_ATOMS: atom_id res chain seq x y z
N MET A 1 -64.55 43.61 -49.36
CA MET A 1 -63.22 43.05 -49.67
C MET A 1 -62.58 42.61 -48.36
N ASN A 2 -62.66 41.33 -48.01
CA ASN A 2 -62.00 40.82 -46.81
C ASN A 2 -60.69 40.15 -47.23
N GLN A 3 -59.58 40.72 -46.75
CA GLN A 3 -58.22 40.21 -46.97
C GLN A 3 -58.02 38.95 -46.11
N LEU A 4 -57.73 37.83 -46.75
CA LEU A 4 -57.39 36.58 -46.06
C LEU A 4 -55.89 36.58 -45.75
N SER A 5 -55.52 36.82 -44.49
CA SER A 5 -54.13 36.75 -44.02
C SER A 5 -53.72 35.29 -43.79
N ILE A 6 -52.91 34.73 -44.69
CA ILE A 6 -52.32 33.40 -44.52
C ILE A 6 -51.24 33.45 -43.42
N ARG A 7 -51.50 32.82 -42.27
CA ARG A 7 -50.50 32.64 -41.20
C ARG A 7 -49.43 31.65 -41.68
N LYS A 8 -48.19 32.11 -41.87
CA LYS A 8 -47.02 31.24 -42.06
C LYS A 8 -46.71 30.56 -40.72
N ASN A 9 -46.99 29.26 -40.62
CA ASN A 9 -46.50 28.44 -39.50
C ASN A 9 -45.02 28.14 -39.75
N ASN A 10 -44.13 28.69 -38.92
CA ASN A 10 -42.72 28.31 -38.87
C ASN A 10 -42.61 26.82 -38.49
N LEU A 11 -42.36 25.96 -39.48
CA LEU A 11 -41.97 24.56 -39.26
C LEU A 11 -40.56 24.54 -38.64
N GLN A 12 -40.49 24.77 -37.33
CA GLN A 12 -39.32 24.45 -36.52
C GLN A 12 -39.10 22.93 -36.62
N THR A 13 -38.12 22.52 -37.43
CA THR A 13 -37.74 21.12 -37.59
C THR A 13 -37.24 20.61 -36.24
N LYS A 14 -38.06 19.84 -35.51
CA LYS A 14 -37.63 19.13 -34.31
C LYS A 14 -36.56 18.12 -34.75
N LYS A 15 -35.28 18.48 -34.62
CA LYS A 15 -34.16 17.55 -34.77
C LYS A 15 -34.43 16.39 -33.80
N LYS A 16 -34.70 15.19 -34.33
CA LYS A 16 -34.88 13.98 -33.52
C LYS A 16 -33.58 13.76 -32.74
N LYS A 17 -33.61 13.97 -31.42
CA LYS A 17 -32.50 13.57 -30.56
C LYS A 17 -32.44 12.05 -30.62
N LYS A 18 -31.40 11.51 -31.27
CA LYS A 18 -31.09 10.08 -31.21
C LYS A 18 -30.66 9.79 -29.77
N GLY A 19 -31.55 9.18 -28.99
CA GLY A 19 -31.22 8.67 -27.66
C GLY A 19 -30.45 7.35 -27.78
N PHE A 20 -29.68 7.03 -26.75
CA PHE A 20 -29.01 5.74 -26.59
C PHE A 20 -30.06 4.63 -26.44
N THR A 21 -29.84 3.48 -27.07
CA THR A 21 -30.77 2.35 -26.99
C THR A 21 -30.51 1.54 -25.71
N LEU A 22 -31.55 0.94 -25.14
CA LEU A 22 -31.39 0.06 -23.97
C LEU A 22 -30.50 -1.14 -24.27
N ILE A 23 -30.55 -1.64 -25.52
CA ILE A 23 -29.72 -2.78 -25.95
C ILE A 23 -28.24 -2.41 -25.99
N GLU A 24 -27.88 -1.19 -26.43
CA GLU A 24 -26.50 -0.71 -26.37
C GLU A 24 -26.00 -0.68 -24.92
N LEU A 25 -26.83 -0.24 -23.97
CA LEU A 25 -26.44 -0.19 -22.56
C LEU A 25 -26.24 -1.60 -21.97
N ILE A 26 -27.10 -2.55 -22.33
CA ILE A 26 -27.03 -3.93 -21.85
C ILE A 26 -25.75 -4.62 -22.33
N ILE A 27 -25.37 -4.42 -23.60
CA ILE A 27 -24.14 -5.01 -24.14
C ILE A 27 -22.90 -4.42 -23.45
N VAL A 28 -22.90 -3.12 -23.16
CA VAL A 28 -21.78 -2.46 -22.47
C VAL A 28 -21.58 -3.04 -21.07
N ILE A 29 -22.63 -3.16 -20.26
CA ILE A 29 -22.50 -3.73 -18.91
C ILE A 29 -22.13 -5.22 -18.94
N ALA A 30 -22.58 -5.96 -19.97
CA ALA A 30 -22.22 -7.37 -20.14
C ALA A 30 -20.72 -7.53 -20.40
N ILE A 31 -20.14 -6.70 -21.28
CA ILE A 31 -18.70 -6.72 -21.57
C ILE A 31 -17.89 -6.28 -20.33
N ILE A 32 -18.30 -5.20 -19.65
CA ILE A 32 -17.65 -4.75 -18.40
C ILE A 32 -17.71 -5.85 -17.34
N GLY A 33 -18.82 -6.58 -17.24
CA GLY A 33 -18.98 -7.70 -16.29
C GLY A 33 -17.97 -8.83 -16.53
N VAL A 34 -17.75 -9.23 -17.79
CA VAL A 34 -16.75 -10.26 -18.13
C VAL A 34 -15.33 -9.80 -17.81
N LEU A 35 -14.99 -8.55 -18.16
CA LEU A 35 -13.67 -7.99 -17.85
C LEU A 35 -13.43 -7.89 -16.34
N ALA A 36 -14.44 -7.43 -15.59
CA ALA A 36 -14.36 -7.30 -14.14
C ALA A 36 -14.18 -8.66 -13.45
N ALA A 37 -14.87 -9.71 -13.92
CA ALA A 37 -14.75 -11.05 -13.35
C ALA A 37 -13.31 -11.61 -13.41
N ILE A 38 -12.56 -11.31 -14.47
CA ILE A 38 -11.17 -11.75 -14.63
C ILE A 38 -10.20 -10.83 -13.86
N ALA A 39 -10.47 -9.52 -13.83
CA ALA A 39 -9.57 -8.54 -13.23
C ALA A 39 -9.62 -8.51 -11.69
N LEU A 40 -10.80 -8.59 -11.09
CA LEU A 40 -11.00 -8.48 -9.64
C LEU A 40 -10.22 -9.50 -8.79
N PRO A 41 -10.17 -10.81 -9.10
CA PRO A 41 -9.49 -11.78 -8.22
C PRO A 41 -7.98 -11.51 -8.08
N ARG A 42 -7.35 -10.91 -9.09
CA ARG A 42 -5.90 -10.61 -9.07
C ARG A 42 -5.57 -9.35 -8.28
N PHE A 43 -6.53 -8.44 -8.12
CA PHE A 43 -6.28 -7.14 -7.51
C PHE A 43 -5.91 -7.26 -6.03
N GLY A 44 -6.49 -8.21 -5.29
CA GLY A 44 -6.14 -8.45 -3.89
C GLY A 44 -4.68 -8.86 -3.69
N GLN A 45 -4.20 -9.85 -4.46
CA GLN A 45 -2.82 -10.34 -4.38
C GLN A 45 -1.79 -9.28 -4.78
N ILE A 46 -2.10 -8.47 -5.80
CA ILE A 46 -1.22 -7.38 -6.23
C ILE A 46 -1.07 -6.33 -5.12
N ARG A 47 -2.17 -5.97 -4.45
CA ARG A 47 -2.13 -5.03 -3.34
C ARG A 47 -1.29 -5.58 -2.18
N GLU A 48 -1.47 -6.85 -1.86
CA GLU A 48 -0.70 -7.47 -0.77
C GLU A 48 0.79 -7.50 -1.06
N ASN A 49 1.17 -7.97 -2.25
CA ASN A 49 2.59 -7.97 -2.66
C ASN A 49 3.17 -6.55 -2.71
N SER A 50 2.37 -5.56 -3.09
CA SER A 50 2.80 -4.15 -3.10
C SER A 50 3.04 -3.62 -1.68
N ASN A 51 2.18 -4.00 -0.72
CA ASN A 51 2.33 -3.63 0.69
C ASN A 51 3.58 -4.28 1.30
N VAL A 52 3.77 -5.59 1.10
CA VAL A 52 4.97 -6.32 1.54
C VAL A 52 6.24 -5.71 0.95
N SER A 53 6.23 -5.38 -0.35
CA SER A 53 7.37 -4.73 -1.01
C SER A 53 7.67 -3.34 -0.43
N ALA A 54 6.63 -2.56 -0.09
CA ALA A 54 6.78 -1.26 0.54
C ALA A 54 7.34 -1.38 1.97
N ASP A 55 6.93 -2.40 2.72
CA ASP A 55 7.44 -2.67 4.06
C ASP A 55 8.91 -3.08 4.01
N ILE A 56 9.31 -3.94 3.07
CA ILE A 56 10.72 -4.31 2.87
C ILE A 56 11.56 -3.08 2.52
N ALA A 57 11.07 -2.20 1.65
CA ALA A 57 11.76 -0.96 1.30
C ALA A 57 11.93 -0.05 2.53
N THR A 58 10.88 0.10 3.32
CA THR A 58 10.89 0.87 4.58
C THR A 58 11.88 0.25 5.58
N ALA A 59 11.87 -1.07 5.72
CA ALA A 59 12.79 -1.79 6.58
C ALA A 59 14.25 -1.60 6.14
N LYS A 60 14.54 -1.51 4.83
CA LYS A 60 15.90 -1.22 4.34
C LYS A 60 16.37 0.19 4.71
N THR A 61 15.46 1.16 4.68
CA THR A 61 15.74 2.52 5.15
C THR A 61 16.07 2.51 6.65
N ILE A 62 15.27 1.79 7.46
CA ILE A 62 15.54 1.61 8.89
C ILE A 62 16.89 0.92 9.11
N GLN A 63 17.15 -0.18 8.41
CA GLN A 63 18.39 -0.94 8.51
C GLN A 63 19.61 -0.06 8.23
N THR A 64 19.57 0.72 7.14
CA THR A 64 20.65 1.63 6.77
C THR A 64 20.86 2.73 7.82
N ALA A 65 19.78 3.31 8.33
CA ALA A 65 19.84 4.37 9.33
C ALA A 65 20.47 3.85 10.64
N VAL A 66 20.02 2.68 11.11
CA VAL A 66 20.55 2.02 12.30
C VAL A 66 22.00 1.58 12.09
N ALA A 67 22.33 0.97 10.95
CA ALA A 67 23.71 0.59 10.63
C ALA A 67 24.65 1.80 10.61
N THR A 68 24.18 2.95 10.12
CA THR A 68 24.94 4.22 10.17
C THR A 68 25.12 4.70 11.61
N GLY A 69 24.08 4.61 12.45
CA GLY A 69 24.18 4.94 13.87
C GLY A 69 25.15 4.05 14.65
N VAL A 70 25.21 2.76 14.30
CA VAL A 70 26.20 1.80 14.86
C VAL A 70 27.60 2.17 14.39
N ALA A 71 27.80 2.45 13.10
CA ALA A 71 29.09 2.86 12.55
C ALA A 71 29.61 4.18 13.17
N ASN A 72 28.70 5.10 13.50
CA ASN A 72 29.02 6.36 14.18
C ASN A 72 29.18 6.21 15.71
N GLY A 73 29.01 5.01 16.26
CA GLY A 73 29.10 4.75 17.70
C GLY A 73 27.95 5.34 18.54
N THR A 74 26.88 5.82 17.89
CA THR A 74 25.70 6.38 18.57
C THR A 74 24.76 5.27 19.04
N ILE A 75 24.75 4.13 18.35
CA ILE A 75 23.96 2.95 18.70
C ILE A 75 24.91 1.82 19.10
N PRO A 76 24.82 1.28 20.32
CA PRO A 76 25.66 0.16 20.73
C PRO A 76 25.23 -1.14 20.04
N VAL A 77 26.18 -2.06 19.87
CA VAL A 77 25.87 -3.45 19.49
C VAL A 77 25.08 -4.15 20.59
N ASN A 78 24.35 -5.22 20.26
CA ASN A 78 23.38 -5.89 21.15
C ASN A 78 22.27 -4.95 21.65
N SER A 79 21.81 -4.02 20.80
CA SER A 79 20.72 -3.10 21.12
C SER A 79 19.42 -3.52 20.42
N THR A 80 18.30 -3.16 21.04
CA THR A 80 16.96 -3.30 20.44
C THR A 80 16.33 -1.91 20.40
N LEU A 81 15.94 -1.47 19.20
CA LEU A 81 15.31 -0.19 18.97
C LEU A 81 13.85 -0.41 18.59
N ASN A 82 12.94 0.15 19.39
CA ASN A 82 11.50 0.06 19.20
C ASN A 82 10.91 1.40 18.76
N ALA A 83 9.62 1.39 18.40
CA ALA A 83 8.86 2.62 18.24
C ALA A 83 8.63 3.28 19.61
N ALA A 84 9.37 4.38 19.85
CA ALA A 84 9.26 5.28 20.99
C ALA A 84 9.20 4.59 22.38
N VAL A 85 10.34 4.44 23.03
CA VAL A 85 10.48 3.95 24.41
C VAL A 85 10.92 5.12 25.29
N ALA A 86 10.37 5.23 26.50
CA ALA A 86 10.52 6.43 27.34
C ALA A 86 11.97 6.79 27.77
N ALA A 87 13.00 6.01 27.39
CA ALA A 87 14.40 6.39 27.53
C ALA A 87 15.32 5.48 26.69
N GLY A 88 15.87 6.02 25.60
CA GLY A 88 17.08 5.54 24.92
C GLY A 88 16.88 4.43 23.88
N ASN A 89 17.63 4.55 22.78
CA ASN A 89 17.63 3.64 21.63
C ASN A 89 16.27 3.55 20.93
N ASP A 90 15.65 4.70 20.64
CA ASP A 90 14.41 4.73 19.88
C ASP A 90 14.66 4.79 18.39
N LEU A 91 13.83 4.08 17.61
CA LEU A 91 13.82 4.24 16.16
C LEU A 91 13.51 5.70 15.75
N THR A 92 12.80 6.46 16.58
CA THR A 92 12.50 7.88 16.34
C THR A 92 13.72 8.78 16.42
N ASP A 93 14.75 8.39 17.16
CA ASP A 93 15.99 9.17 17.29
C ASP A 93 16.91 8.96 16.09
N VAL A 94 16.79 7.80 15.45
CA VAL A 94 17.61 7.39 14.29
C VAL A 94 16.95 7.78 12.97
N LEU A 95 15.61 7.83 12.93
CA LEU A 95 14.85 8.19 11.75
C LEU A 95 14.57 9.70 11.73
N SER A 96 15.10 10.39 10.71
CA SER A 96 14.86 11.81 10.45
C SER A 96 13.35 12.08 10.28
N GLY A 97 12.69 12.53 11.34
CA GLY A 97 11.25 12.82 11.34
C GLY A 97 10.50 12.45 12.62
N GLY A 98 11.14 11.74 13.56
CA GLY A 98 10.55 11.47 14.89
C GLY A 98 9.32 10.57 14.88
N VAL A 99 9.00 9.96 13.74
CA VAL A 99 7.87 9.03 13.58
C VAL A 99 8.39 7.75 12.95
N VAL A 100 8.11 6.62 13.59
CA VAL A 100 8.41 5.31 13.02
C VAL A 100 7.33 4.97 11.99
N PRO A 101 7.69 4.65 10.74
CA PRO A 101 6.76 4.14 9.75
C PRO A 101 6.00 2.92 10.28
N ARG A 102 4.78 2.71 9.81
CA ARG A 102 3.99 1.53 10.17
C ARG A 102 3.99 0.52 9.03
N PRO A 103 4.03 -0.79 9.34
CA PRO A 103 3.88 -1.83 8.33
C PRO A 103 2.52 -1.73 7.64
N LYS A 104 2.48 -2.18 6.39
CA LYS A 104 1.30 -2.13 5.51
C LYS A 104 0.83 -3.52 5.08
N ALA A 105 1.63 -4.57 5.30
CA ALA A 105 1.20 -5.95 5.06
C ALA A 105 -0.11 -6.25 5.80
N ASP A 106 -0.96 -7.08 5.18
CA ASP A 106 -2.27 -7.37 5.74
C ASP A 106 -2.15 -8.05 7.11
N GLY A 107 -3.04 -7.68 8.03
CA GLY A 107 -2.96 -8.10 9.44
C GLY A 107 -1.89 -7.41 10.30
N HIS A 108 -0.98 -6.61 9.72
CA HIS A 108 0.16 -6.01 10.44
C HIS A 108 0.14 -4.47 10.53
N THR A 109 -0.95 -3.82 10.09
CA THR A 109 -1.09 -2.35 10.13
C THR A 109 -1.15 -1.76 11.55
N ALA A 110 -1.51 -2.59 12.53
CA ALA A 110 -1.50 -2.27 13.97
C ALA A 110 -0.10 -2.39 14.61
N ASP A 111 0.87 -2.95 13.89
CA ASP A 111 2.17 -3.30 14.42
C ASP A 111 3.18 -2.16 14.23
N THR A 112 4.38 -2.35 14.78
CA THR A 112 5.49 -1.41 14.62
C THR A 112 6.74 -2.11 14.14
N PHE A 113 7.62 -1.39 13.45
CA PHE A 113 8.96 -1.89 13.18
C PHE A 113 9.83 -1.87 14.44
N GLN A 114 10.73 -2.85 14.53
CA GLN A 114 11.79 -2.95 15.53
C GLN A 114 13.10 -3.26 14.80
N ALA A 115 14.18 -2.62 15.20
CA ALA A 115 15.52 -2.96 14.73
C ALA A 115 16.32 -3.60 15.86
N ILE A 116 16.98 -4.72 15.59
CA ILE A 116 17.89 -5.40 16.51
C ILE A 116 19.28 -5.34 15.90
N VAL A 117 20.24 -4.83 16.67
CA VAL A 117 21.66 -4.86 16.31
C VAL A 117 22.30 -6.01 17.06
N ASP A 118 22.88 -6.98 16.35
CA ASP A 118 23.55 -8.12 16.98
C ASP A 118 24.94 -7.73 17.55
N GLY A 119 25.66 -8.69 18.13
CA GLY A 119 27.00 -8.48 18.68
C GLY A 119 28.08 -8.21 17.64
N ASN A 120 27.79 -8.48 16.36
CA ASN A 120 28.67 -8.25 15.22
C ASN A 120 28.37 -6.93 14.50
N GLY A 121 27.32 -6.21 14.91
CA GLY A 121 26.85 -4.97 14.26
C GLY A 121 25.90 -5.20 13.08
N GLU A 122 25.46 -6.43 12.84
CA GLU A 122 24.43 -6.73 11.85
C GLU A 122 23.06 -6.25 12.34
N VAL A 123 22.31 -5.62 11.44
CA VAL A 123 20.99 -5.04 11.75
C VAL A 123 19.89 -5.90 11.15
N VAL A 124 19.07 -6.46 12.03
CA VAL A 124 17.85 -7.21 11.71
C VAL A 124 16.65 -6.30 11.93
N VAL A 125 15.71 -6.28 10.98
CA VAL A 125 14.48 -5.48 11.10
C VAL A 125 13.27 -6.40 11.13
N ASN A 126 12.46 -6.23 12.17
CA ASN A 126 11.28 -7.02 12.46
C ASN A 126 10.02 -6.15 12.48
N VAL A 127 8.87 -6.78 12.26
CA VAL A 127 7.56 -6.26 12.66
C VAL A 127 7.17 -6.92 13.97
N VAL A 128 6.71 -6.14 14.94
CA VAL A 128 6.31 -6.60 16.27
C VAL A 128 4.83 -6.31 16.56
N ASN A 129 4.09 -7.35 16.91
CA ASN A 129 2.77 -7.29 17.53
C ASN A 129 2.88 -7.85 18.95
N GLY A 130 3.20 -7.00 19.92
CA GLY A 130 3.41 -7.44 21.30
C GLY A 130 4.50 -8.51 21.42
N ALA A 131 4.12 -9.78 21.60
CA ALA A 131 5.04 -10.91 21.77
C ALA A 131 5.45 -11.60 20.46
N THR A 132 4.75 -11.38 19.36
CA THR A 132 5.09 -11.99 18.06
C THR A 132 5.98 -11.06 17.24
N THR A 133 7.14 -11.57 16.83
CA THR A 133 8.09 -10.91 15.93
C THR A 133 8.07 -11.61 14.57
N LEU A 134 8.00 -10.82 13.49
CA LEU A 134 8.14 -11.30 12.12
C LEU A 134 9.33 -10.62 11.47
N GLN A 135 10.31 -11.40 11.05
CA GLN A 135 11.53 -10.87 10.44
C GLN A 135 11.25 -10.41 9.00
N VAL A 136 11.56 -9.13 8.75
CA VAL A 136 11.45 -8.48 7.44
C VAL A 136 12.80 -8.50 6.73
N LEU A 137 13.87 -8.15 7.45
CA LEU A 137 15.23 -8.11 6.95
C LEU A 137 16.23 -8.71 7.95
N PRO A 138 17.26 -9.44 7.47
CA PRO A 138 17.35 -9.99 6.12
C PRO A 138 16.19 -10.96 5.85
N GLN A 139 15.78 -11.11 4.59
CA GLN A 139 14.67 -12.01 4.27
C GLN A 139 15.06 -13.46 4.61
N VAL A 140 14.18 -14.14 5.32
CA VAL A 140 14.35 -15.55 5.70
C VAL A 140 13.71 -16.47 4.67
N ALA A 141 14.18 -17.72 4.63
CA ALA A 141 13.55 -18.79 3.86
C ALA A 141 12.07 -18.95 4.21
N HIS A 142 11.28 -19.58 3.32
CA HIS A 142 9.82 -19.71 3.47
C HIS A 142 9.39 -20.17 4.87
N VAL A 143 8.73 -19.28 5.63
CA VAL A 143 8.09 -19.58 6.92
C VAL A 143 6.58 -19.35 6.79
N ALA A 144 5.79 -20.36 7.14
CA ALA A 144 4.34 -20.27 7.13
C ALA A 144 3.84 -19.13 8.03
N GLY A 145 3.00 -18.25 7.50
CA GLY A 145 2.45 -17.11 8.22
C GLY A 145 3.37 -15.87 8.28
N ASN A 146 4.59 -15.92 7.71
CA ASN A 146 5.42 -14.73 7.54
C ASN A 146 5.24 -14.14 6.13
N PRO A 147 4.58 -12.97 5.97
CA PRO A 147 4.38 -12.35 4.66
C PRO A 147 5.67 -11.82 4.04
N TYR A 148 6.73 -11.65 4.82
CA TYR A 148 8.03 -11.11 4.37
C TYR A 148 9.05 -12.17 3.97
N SER A 149 8.65 -13.43 4.05
CA SER A 149 9.50 -14.56 3.71
C SER A 149 9.76 -14.63 2.19
N ALA A 150 10.94 -15.12 1.79
CA ALA A 150 11.25 -15.25 0.37
C ALA A 150 10.21 -16.14 -0.34
N ALA A 151 9.62 -15.63 -1.42
CA ALA A 151 8.80 -16.45 -2.30
C ALA A 151 9.71 -17.49 -2.99
N ASN A 152 9.29 -18.76 -2.99
CA ASN A 152 9.93 -19.80 -3.81
C ASN A 152 9.73 -19.52 -5.30
#